data_AF-A0A5P9I9M1-F1
#
_entry.id   AF-A0A5P9I9M1-F1
#
_cell.length_a   1.000
_cell.length_b   1.000
_cell.length_c   1.000
_cell.angle_alpha   90.00
_cell.angle_beta   90.00
_cell.angle_gamma   90.00
#
_symmetry.space_group_name_H-M   'P 1'
#
loop_
_entity.id
_entity.type
_entity.pdbx_description
1 polymer ?
#
loop_
_entity_poly.entity_id
_entity_poly.type
_entity_poly.pdbx_seq_one_letter_code
_entity_poly.pdbx_strand_id
1 'polypeptide(L)'
;MEMPRILVEVMDWLEALGGRQTTWRGEALPFERQSLALYRVEEWQTPGATLVAFGYYGPFSLNGPQPSVADETERVFLFVNTGGDGSYAGFWLDDSGKQWIVHHGSGSGSDWWGLISDNPKDLLRLMAIGYVEPAFSEAHDRTPMEDALAANGADSIFHMAQMIAEQRVEGADGIEDFREKRDELAEDLADQLEAGEVVDAYYALPYPPRAFQTYLKEVHGIDTPARASDFLPYPARTWDEPVTDPFAKWMRDTQPEPTDEELAQIEEMARAAEQIARRMENPSLWDRFMGLFWR
;
A
#
# COMPACT_ATOMS: atom_id res chain seq x y z
N MET A 1 25.17 -2.64 6.08
CA MET A 1 24.07 -2.07 5.29
C MET A 1 24.31 -0.58 5.16
N GLU A 2 24.04 0.00 4.00
CA GLU A 2 24.29 1.41 3.68
C GLU A 2 23.04 2.02 3.04
N MET A 3 22.65 3.22 3.48
CA MET A 3 21.54 3.95 2.87
C MET A 3 22.02 4.58 1.55
N PRO A 4 21.45 4.22 0.38
CA PRO A 4 21.83 4.83 -0.88
C PRO A 4 21.57 6.34 -0.88
N ARG A 5 22.52 7.11 -1.38
CA ARG A 5 22.46 8.58 -1.40
C ARG A 5 21.16 9.14 -1.99
N ILE A 6 20.63 8.53 -3.05
CA ILE A 6 19.38 8.97 -3.68
C ILE A 6 18.18 8.91 -2.71
N LEU A 7 18.13 7.91 -1.81
CA LEU A 7 17.06 7.81 -0.82
C LEU A 7 17.19 8.90 0.24
N VAL A 8 18.43 9.25 0.63
CA VAL A 8 18.68 10.39 1.53
C VAL A 8 18.20 11.69 0.90
N GLU A 9 18.57 11.95 -0.37
CA GLU A 9 18.15 13.16 -1.09
C GLU A 9 16.63 13.25 -1.25
N VAL A 10 15.96 12.11 -1.48
CA VAL A 10 14.49 12.02 -1.50
C VAL A 10 13.89 12.32 -0.12
N MET A 11 14.41 11.73 0.95
CA MET A 11 13.90 11.96 2.32
C MET A 11 14.08 13.43 2.73
N ASP A 12 15.23 14.04 2.41
CA ASP A 12 15.48 15.47 2.63
C ASP A 12 14.48 16.34 1.86
N TRP A 13 14.18 15.98 0.60
CA TRP A 13 13.19 16.68 -0.20
C TRP A 13 11.77 16.53 0.36
N LEU A 14 11.37 15.34 0.79
CA LEU A 14 10.05 15.10 1.42
C LEU A 14 9.91 15.88 2.73
N GLU A 15 10.98 15.97 3.53
CA GLU A 15 11.00 16.83 4.71
C GLU A 15 10.80 18.30 4.33
N ALA A 16 11.53 18.80 3.33
CA ALA A 16 11.42 20.17 2.85
C ALA A 16 10.05 20.49 2.21
N LEU A 17 9.42 19.50 1.58
CA LEU A 17 8.04 19.57 1.07
C LEU A 17 7.03 19.78 2.21
N GLY A 18 7.35 19.35 3.43
CA GLY A 18 6.43 19.30 4.56
C GLY A 18 5.68 17.99 4.66
N GLY A 19 6.26 16.88 4.19
CA GLY A 19 5.67 15.53 4.31
C GLY A 19 5.91 14.84 5.65
N ARG A 20 6.58 15.51 6.61
CA ARG A 20 6.81 14.96 7.95
C ARG A 20 5.53 14.90 8.77
N GLN A 21 5.18 13.70 9.24
CA GLN A 21 3.99 13.44 10.03
C GLN A 21 4.30 12.83 11.40
N THR A 22 3.35 12.91 12.32
CA THR A 22 3.38 12.17 13.58
C THR A 22 2.45 10.96 13.47
N THR A 23 3.02 9.77 13.38
CA THR A 23 2.30 8.49 13.20
C THR A 23 1.88 7.84 14.52
N TRP A 24 2.54 8.18 15.63
CA TRP A 24 2.25 7.60 16.94
C TRP A 24 2.35 8.65 18.06
N ARG A 25 1.39 8.63 19.00
CA ARG A 25 1.34 9.57 20.13
C ARG A 25 1.67 8.93 21.49
N GLY A 26 2.21 7.70 21.52
CA GLY A 26 2.61 7.00 22.75
C GLY A 26 4.00 7.42 23.27
N GLU A 27 4.68 6.58 24.08
CA GLU A 27 5.94 6.94 24.78
C GLU A 27 7.25 6.68 23.99
N ALA A 28 7.19 6.37 22.68
CA ALA A 28 8.35 6.04 21.84
C ALA A 28 9.37 7.19 21.66
N LEU A 29 10.56 6.96 21.12
CA LEU A 29 11.50 8.05 20.81
C LEU A 29 10.92 8.95 19.69
N PRO A 30 11.28 10.24 19.61
CA PRO A 30 10.69 11.15 18.62
C PRO A 30 10.78 10.67 17.17
N PHE A 31 11.89 10.01 16.77
CA PHE A 31 12.06 9.48 15.42
C PHE A 31 11.19 8.24 15.14
N GLU A 32 10.83 7.46 16.17
CA GLU A 32 9.95 6.29 16.06
C GLU A 32 8.47 6.69 15.91
N ARG A 33 8.16 7.96 16.14
CA ARG A 33 6.81 8.53 16.02
C ARG A 33 6.61 9.29 14.71
N GLN A 34 7.60 9.32 13.84
CA GLN A 34 7.59 10.15 12.65
C GLN A 34 7.69 9.33 11.39
N SER A 35 6.98 9.78 10.37
CA SER A 35 7.13 9.30 9.00
C SER A 35 7.28 10.47 8.03
N LEU A 36 7.82 10.18 6.86
CA LEU A 36 7.89 11.08 5.71
C LEU A 36 7.00 10.50 4.61
N ALA A 37 5.80 11.05 4.51
CA ALA A 37 4.84 10.73 3.47
C ALA A 37 5.23 11.33 2.12
N LEU A 38 4.67 10.79 1.03
CA LEU A 38 4.85 11.32 -0.33
C LEU A 38 4.10 12.62 -0.63
N TYR A 39 3.32 13.09 0.33
CA TYR A 39 2.45 14.27 0.24
C TYR A 39 2.76 15.23 1.38
N ARG A 40 2.32 16.49 1.24
CA ARG A 40 2.26 17.38 2.40
C ARG A 40 1.29 16.84 3.44
N VAL A 41 1.48 17.19 4.71
CA VAL A 41 0.60 16.72 5.81
C VAL A 41 -0.87 16.98 5.52
N GLU A 42 -1.21 18.09 4.87
CA GLU A 42 -2.59 18.47 4.56
C GLU A 42 -3.23 17.59 3.47
N GLU A 43 -2.42 16.96 2.62
CA GLU A 43 -2.85 16.15 1.47
C GLU A 43 -2.84 14.65 1.78
N TRP A 44 -2.11 14.21 2.80
CA TRP A 44 -2.01 12.80 3.15
C TRP A 44 -3.33 12.13 3.51
N GLN A 45 -4.25 12.88 4.12
CA GLN A 45 -5.56 12.35 4.49
C GLN A 45 -6.57 12.43 3.34
N THR A 46 -6.15 12.88 2.16
CA THR A 46 -7.02 12.86 0.98
C THR A 46 -7.37 11.41 0.63
N PRO A 47 -8.65 11.07 0.46
CA PRO A 47 -9.06 9.73 0.03
C PRO A 47 -8.27 9.28 -1.21
N GLY A 48 -7.75 8.06 -1.17
CA GLY A 48 -6.94 7.51 -2.24
C GLY A 48 -5.47 7.92 -2.26
N ALA A 49 -5.03 8.78 -1.34
CA ALA A 49 -3.61 9.02 -1.13
C ALA A 49 -2.94 7.72 -0.68
N THR A 50 -1.76 7.43 -1.26
CA THR A 50 -1.00 6.25 -0.87
C THR A 50 -0.60 6.28 0.61
N LEU A 51 -0.63 5.12 1.26
CA LEU A 51 -0.14 4.92 2.62
C LEU A 51 1.38 4.79 2.68
N VAL A 52 2.07 4.90 1.55
CA VAL A 52 3.51 4.83 1.48
C VAL A 52 4.18 5.99 2.22
N ALA A 53 5.05 5.64 3.16
CA ALA A 53 5.88 6.62 3.86
C ALA A 53 7.21 6.01 4.29
N PHE A 54 8.27 6.82 4.30
CA PHE A 54 9.50 6.46 5.00
C PHE A 54 9.28 6.59 6.51
N GLY A 55 9.86 5.69 7.30
CA GLY A 55 9.74 5.73 8.75
C GLY A 55 10.67 4.72 9.40
N TYR A 56 10.77 4.78 10.72
CA TYR A 56 11.40 3.72 11.49
C TYR A 56 10.32 2.82 12.07
N TYR A 57 10.36 1.54 11.70
CA TYR A 57 9.35 0.55 12.10
C TYR A 57 9.86 -0.46 13.12
N GLY A 58 10.98 -0.15 13.79
CA GLY A 58 11.54 -1.00 14.83
C GLY A 58 12.41 -2.14 14.30
N PRO A 59 12.95 -2.97 15.21
CA PRO A 59 13.59 -4.21 14.84
C PRO A 59 12.57 -5.12 14.16
N PHE A 60 12.98 -5.69 13.03
CA PHE A 60 12.18 -6.64 12.25
C PHE A 60 11.69 -7.78 13.15
N SER A 61 10.40 -8.11 13.05
CA SER A 61 9.82 -9.23 13.75
C SER A 61 8.75 -9.88 12.89
N LEU A 62 8.96 -11.17 12.61
CA LEU A 62 8.17 -11.97 11.69
C LEU A 62 6.76 -12.28 12.18
N ASN A 63 6.53 -12.26 13.51
CA ASN A 63 5.29 -12.72 14.15
C ASN A 63 4.79 -11.76 15.26
N GLY A 64 5.19 -10.49 15.23
CA GLY A 64 5.01 -9.59 16.37
C GLY A 64 6.03 -9.85 17.49
N PRO A 65 6.01 -9.05 18.56
CA PRO A 65 7.03 -8.09 18.98
C PRO A 65 8.44 -8.61 19.35
N GLN A 66 8.90 -9.78 18.89
CA GLN A 66 10.29 -10.22 19.04
C GLN A 66 10.84 -10.79 17.72
N PRO A 67 12.06 -10.41 17.30
CA PRO A 67 12.80 -11.13 16.28
C PRO A 67 13.07 -12.56 16.76
N SER A 68 12.86 -13.55 15.90
CA SER A 68 12.99 -14.95 16.30
C SER A 68 14.46 -15.42 16.30
N VAL A 69 15.35 -14.69 15.62
CA VAL A 69 16.78 -15.02 15.53
C VAL A 69 17.65 -13.76 15.45
N ALA A 70 18.85 -13.80 16.05
CA ALA A 70 19.79 -12.68 16.07
C ALA A 70 20.22 -12.20 14.66
N ASP A 71 20.31 -13.14 13.69
CA ASP A 71 20.66 -12.84 12.29
C ASP A 71 19.64 -11.92 11.59
N GLU A 72 18.36 -11.95 12.00
CA GLU A 72 17.32 -11.14 11.38
C GLU A 72 17.53 -9.64 11.62
N THR A 73 17.85 -9.27 12.87
CA THR A 73 18.05 -7.88 13.26
C THR A 73 19.31 -7.24 12.68
N GLU A 74 20.29 -8.06 12.29
CA GLU A 74 21.56 -7.59 11.71
C GLU A 74 21.49 -7.49 10.17
N ARG A 75 20.58 -8.25 9.54
CA ARG A 75 20.51 -8.39 8.08
C ARG A 75 19.32 -7.69 7.45
N VAL A 76 18.26 -7.41 8.21
CA VAL A 76 17.05 -6.74 7.70
C VAL A 76 16.84 -5.39 8.37
N PHE A 77 16.54 -4.38 7.55
CA PHE A 77 16.15 -3.05 8.03
C PHE A 77 14.95 -2.55 7.22
N LEU A 78 13.79 -2.50 7.85
CA LEU A 78 12.55 -2.00 7.24
C LEU A 78 12.38 -0.51 7.51
N PHE A 79 12.11 0.25 6.46
CA PHE A 79 12.07 1.71 6.57
C PHE A 79 11.06 2.39 5.64
N VAL A 80 10.25 1.62 4.92
CA VAL A 80 9.16 2.13 4.08
C VAL A 80 7.90 1.35 4.43
N ASN A 81 6.84 2.02 4.88
CA ASN A 81 5.51 1.41 4.93
C ASN A 81 4.94 1.31 3.51
N THR A 82 4.30 0.19 3.21
CA THR A 82 3.70 -0.09 1.90
C THR A 82 2.20 -0.41 1.99
N GLY A 83 1.61 -0.32 3.18
CA GLY A 83 0.21 -0.65 3.47
C GLY A 83 -0.19 -0.39 4.93
N GLY A 84 -1.50 -0.27 5.17
CA GLY A 84 -2.08 -0.11 6.51
C GLY A 84 -2.06 -1.40 7.33
N ASP A 85 -1.76 -2.52 6.69
CA ASP A 85 -1.72 -3.88 7.24
C ASP A 85 -0.43 -4.21 7.99
N GLY A 86 0.56 -3.31 7.99
CA GLY A 86 1.89 -3.57 8.53
C GLY A 86 2.83 -4.23 7.51
N SER A 87 2.57 -4.03 6.23
CA SER A 87 3.52 -4.34 5.16
C SER A 87 4.59 -3.26 5.03
N TYR A 88 5.81 -3.71 4.74
CA TYR A 88 6.96 -2.84 4.66
C TYR A 88 7.89 -3.22 3.51
N ALA A 89 8.62 -2.22 3.02
CA ALA A 89 9.83 -2.42 2.24
C ALA A 89 11.07 -1.98 3.03
N GLY A 90 12.19 -2.60 2.70
CA GLY A 90 13.44 -2.39 3.40
C GLY A 90 14.63 -2.97 2.69
N PHE A 91 15.71 -3.11 3.44
CA PHE A 91 16.93 -3.74 2.98
C PHE A 91 17.10 -5.12 3.58
N TRP A 92 17.76 -5.99 2.83
CA TRP A 92 18.24 -7.30 3.27
C TRP A 92 19.70 -7.49 2.84
N LEU A 93 20.53 -8.05 3.72
CA LEU A 93 21.88 -8.51 3.39
C LEU A 93 21.89 -10.02 3.16
N ASP A 94 22.24 -10.45 1.95
CA ASP A 94 22.36 -11.88 1.64
C ASP A 94 23.64 -12.50 2.22
N ASP A 95 23.86 -13.80 1.98
CA ASP A 95 25.02 -14.58 2.43
C ASP A 95 26.37 -14.13 1.86
N SER A 96 26.35 -13.37 0.77
CA SER A 96 27.55 -12.72 0.22
C SER A 96 27.79 -11.33 0.80
N GLY A 97 26.86 -10.82 1.63
CA GLY A 97 26.86 -9.46 2.13
C GLY A 97 26.35 -8.44 1.11
N LYS A 98 25.74 -8.89 -0.01
CA LYS A 98 25.11 -7.99 -0.97
C LYS A 98 23.81 -7.46 -0.38
N GLN A 99 23.61 -6.15 -0.51
CA GLN A 99 22.39 -5.47 -0.11
C GLN A 99 21.35 -5.54 -1.22
N TRP A 100 20.14 -5.95 -0.85
CA TRP A 100 18.95 -6.00 -1.67
C TRP A 100 17.87 -5.10 -1.08
N ILE A 101 16.93 -4.70 -1.91
CA ILE A 101 15.67 -4.08 -1.50
C ILE A 101 14.62 -5.17 -1.54
N VAL A 102 13.88 -5.31 -0.46
CA VAL A 102 12.91 -6.38 -0.25
C VAL A 102 11.58 -5.82 0.21
N HIS A 103 10.53 -6.58 -0.05
CA HIS A 103 9.21 -6.38 0.53
C HIS A 103 8.90 -7.49 1.53
N HIS A 104 8.26 -7.09 2.62
CA HIS A 104 7.73 -7.94 3.66
C HIS A 104 6.25 -7.62 3.88
N GLY A 105 5.39 -8.46 3.33
CA GLY A 105 3.96 -8.43 3.56
C GLY A 105 3.58 -8.80 4.99
N SER A 106 2.45 -8.31 5.47
CA SER A 106 1.95 -8.56 6.83
C SER A 106 1.58 -10.01 7.13
N GLY A 107 1.36 -10.85 6.10
CA GLY A 107 0.85 -12.21 6.24
C GLY A 107 -0.64 -12.33 6.60
N SER A 108 -1.32 -11.20 6.89
CA SER A 108 -2.78 -11.16 7.20
C SER A 108 -3.65 -10.69 6.02
N GLY A 109 -3.02 -10.45 4.86
CA GLY A 109 -3.66 -9.94 3.66
C GLY A 109 -2.67 -9.59 2.54
N SER A 110 -1.44 -9.20 2.89
CA SER A 110 -0.33 -9.11 1.94
C SER A 110 0.59 -10.32 2.07
N ASP A 111 0.56 -11.17 1.05
CA ASP A 111 1.42 -12.37 0.93
C ASP A 111 2.67 -12.12 0.09
N TRP A 112 2.99 -10.86 -0.22
CA TRP A 112 4.19 -10.54 -0.99
C TRP A 112 5.42 -10.53 -0.08
N TRP A 113 6.20 -11.60 -0.11
CA TRP A 113 7.53 -11.66 0.49
C TRP A 113 8.54 -11.85 -0.63
N GLY A 114 9.35 -10.85 -0.93
CA GLY A 114 10.32 -11.03 -2.02
C GLY A 114 11.22 -9.86 -2.31
N LEU A 115 12.12 -10.07 -3.26
CA LEU A 115 12.99 -9.04 -3.80
C LEU A 115 12.16 -8.00 -4.57
N ILE A 116 12.47 -6.73 -4.32
CA ILE A 116 12.09 -5.63 -5.20
C ILE A 116 13.19 -5.47 -6.26
N SER A 117 14.42 -5.18 -5.84
CA SER A 117 15.57 -4.92 -6.71
C SER A 117 16.85 -4.76 -5.89
N ASP A 118 18.02 -4.63 -6.52
CA ASP A 118 19.23 -4.05 -5.91
C ASP A 118 19.42 -2.56 -6.25
N ASN A 119 18.53 -1.99 -7.05
CA ASN A 119 18.58 -0.61 -7.49
C ASN A 119 17.56 0.26 -6.71
N PRO A 120 17.99 1.29 -5.94
CA PRO A 120 17.09 2.15 -5.17
C PRO A 120 16.09 2.93 -6.02
N LYS A 121 16.35 3.12 -7.32
CA LYS A 121 15.39 3.76 -8.23
C LYS A 121 14.13 2.93 -8.40
N ASP A 122 14.20 1.61 -8.27
CA ASP A 122 13.04 0.73 -8.46
C ASP A 122 12.08 0.83 -7.26
N LEU A 123 12.61 0.98 -6.05
CA LEU A 123 11.79 1.34 -4.88
C LEU A 123 11.08 2.68 -5.11
N LEU A 124 11.81 3.70 -5.57
CA LEU A 124 11.22 5.01 -5.84
C LEU A 124 10.16 4.97 -6.94
N ARG A 125 10.36 4.15 -7.98
CA ARG A 125 9.34 3.91 -9.03
C ARG A 125 8.09 3.28 -8.45
N LEU A 126 8.23 2.24 -7.61
CA LEU A 126 7.09 1.59 -6.95
C LEU A 126 6.28 2.59 -6.12
N MET A 127 6.97 3.41 -5.32
CA MET A 127 6.35 4.48 -4.53
C MET A 127 5.67 5.54 -5.40
N ALA A 128 6.21 5.84 -6.58
CA ALA A 128 5.72 6.88 -7.47
C ALA A 128 4.47 6.50 -8.25
N ILE A 129 4.19 5.20 -8.46
CA ILE A 129 3.03 4.74 -9.24
C ILE A 129 1.72 5.29 -8.66
N GLY A 130 1.60 5.33 -7.33
CA GLY A 130 0.42 5.85 -6.65
C GLY A 130 -0.66 4.80 -6.35
N TYR A 131 -0.28 3.53 -6.19
CA TYR A 131 -1.14 2.56 -5.53
C TYR A 131 -1.47 3.04 -4.11
N VAL A 132 -2.71 2.86 -3.66
CA VAL A 132 -3.07 3.18 -2.27
C VAL A 132 -2.22 2.36 -1.32
N GLU A 133 -2.06 1.06 -1.62
CA GLU A 133 -1.25 0.11 -0.86
C GLU A 133 -0.47 -0.78 -1.83
N PRO A 134 0.80 -0.44 -2.18
CA PRO A 134 1.62 -1.26 -3.07
C PRO A 134 1.96 -2.65 -2.51
N ALA A 135 1.65 -2.93 -1.24
CA ALA A 135 1.82 -4.24 -0.63
C ALA A 135 0.97 -5.36 -1.26
N PHE A 136 -0.14 -5.03 -1.94
CA PHE A 136 -1.00 -6.02 -2.60
C PHE A 136 -0.51 -6.32 -4.01
N SER A 137 0.21 -7.43 -4.18
CA SER A 137 0.81 -7.83 -5.46
C SER A 137 -0.19 -8.03 -6.60
N GLU A 138 -1.45 -8.36 -6.29
CA GLU A 138 -2.55 -8.51 -7.24
C GLU A 138 -2.83 -7.23 -8.03
N ALA A 139 -2.49 -6.07 -7.46
CA ALA A 139 -2.64 -4.78 -8.11
C ALA A 139 -1.50 -4.48 -9.11
N HIS A 140 -0.37 -5.21 -9.06
CA HIS A 140 0.85 -4.83 -9.77
C HIS A 140 0.74 -4.93 -11.29
N ASP A 141 -0.14 -5.79 -11.80
CA ASP A 141 -0.44 -5.93 -13.24
C ASP A 141 -1.45 -4.88 -13.75
N ARG A 142 -1.93 -4.01 -12.86
CA ARG A 142 -2.90 -2.94 -13.13
C ARG A 142 -2.31 -1.58 -12.87
N THR A 143 -2.79 -0.56 -13.56
CA THR A 143 -2.60 0.83 -13.14
C THR A 143 -3.39 1.10 -11.85
N PRO A 144 -3.06 2.14 -11.06
CA PRO A 144 -3.86 2.49 -9.88
C PRO A 144 -5.34 2.72 -10.19
N MET A 145 -5.67 3.26 -11.37
CA MET A 145 -7.06 3.44 -11.78
C MET A 145 -7.73 2.10 -12.08
N GLU A 146 -7.08 1.22 -12.87
CA GLU A 146 -7.61 -0.13 -13.14
C GLU A 146 -7.82 -0.93 -11.84
N ASP A 147 -6.93 -0.78 -10.86
CA ASP A 147 -7.08 -1.43 -9.56
C ASP A 147 -8.25 -0.85 -8.74
N ALA A 148 -8.38 0.47 -8.69
CA ALA A 148 -9.50 1.12 -8.04
C ALA A 148 -10.85 0.74 -8.69
N LEU A 149 -10.91 0.66 -10.02
CA LEU A 149 -12.11 0.19 -10.72
C LEU A 149 -12.48 -1.23 -10.28
N ALA A 150 -11.51 -2.15 -10.27
CA ALA A 150 -11.72 -3.52 -9.84
C ALA A 150 -12.16 -3.62 -8.37
N ALA A 151 -11.54 -2.86 -7.47
CA ALA A 151 -11.85 -2.83 -6.04
C ALA A 151 -13.29 -2.35 -5.76
N ASN A 152 -13.81 -1.46 -6.60
CA ASN A 152 -15.16 -0.92 -6.49
C ASN A 152 -16.19 -1.68 -7.35
N GLY A 153 -15.78 -2.74 -8.05
CA GLY A 153 -16.69 -3.52 -8.92
C GLY A 153 -17.11 -2.77 -10.20
N ALA A 154 -16.35 -1.76 -10.63
CA ALA A 154 -16.58 -1.02 -11.85
C ALA A 154 -15.78 -1.63 -13.02
N ASP A 155 -16.45 -1.84 -14.16
CA ASP A 155 -15.84 -2.43 -15.35
C ASP A 155 -15.11 -1.40 -16.24
N SER A 156 -15.32 -0.10 -16.00
CA SER A 156 -14.73 0.99 -16.76
C SER A 156 -14.80 2.30 -15.98
N ILE A 157 -14.03 3.31 -16.41
CA ILE A 157 -14.11 4.68 -15.90
C ILE A 157 -15.53 5.23 -16.03
N PHE A 158 -16.19 5.00 -17.15
CA PHE A 158 -17.57 5.45 -17.33
C PHE A 158 -18.54 4.76 -16.36
N HIS A 159 -18.40 3.45 -16.12
CA HIS A 159 -19.22 2.75 -15.11
C HIS A 159 -18.99 3.36 -13.71
N MET A 160 -17.74 3.62 -13.33
CA MET A 160 -17.42 4.33 -12.09
C MET A 160 -18.04 5.72 -12.04
N ALA A 161 -17.96 6.49 -13.13
CA ALA A 161 -18.57 7.81 -13.22
C ALA A 161 -20.10 7.75 -13.07
N GLN A 162 -20.77 6.73 -13.61
CA GLN A 162 -22.20 6.48 -13.38
C GLN A 162 -22.48 6.17 -11.91
N MET A 163 -21.67 5.34 -11.26
CA MET A 163 -21.81 5.05 -9.82
C MET A 163 -21.66 6.30 -8.95
N ILE A 164 -20.73 7.20 -9.28
CA ILE A 164 -20.55 8.49 -8.60
C ILE A 164 -21.71 9.44 -8.89
N ALA A 165 -22.14 9.52 -10.15
CA ALA A 165 -23.28 10.33 -10.56
C ALA A 165 -24.55 9.89 -9.83
N GLU A 166 -24.80 8.58 -9.71
CA GLU A 166 -25.92 8.02 -8.96
C GLU A 166 -25.88 8.46 -7.49
N GLN A 167 -24.73 8.37 -6.84
CA GLN A 167 -24.54 8.85 -5.45
C GLN A 167 -24.87 10.34 -5.31
N ARG A 168 -24.46 11.17 -6.28
CA ARG A 168 -24.65 12.63 -6.22
C ARG A 168 -26.08 13.07 -6.55
N VAL A 169 -26.81 12.25 -7.29
CA VAL A 169 -28.20 12.52 -7.69
C VAL A 169 -29.19 11.77 -6.76
N GLU A 170 -28.74 10.82 -5.94
CA GLU A 170 -29.52 10.21 -4.86
C GLU A 170 -30.01 11.28 -3.87
N GLY A 171 -31.33 11.38 -3.73
CA GLY A 171 -32.03 12.50 -3.07
C GLY A 171 -32.97 13.27 -4.01
N ALA A 172 -32.89 13.01 -5.32
CA ALA A 172 -33.75 13.60 -6.36
C ALA A 172 -34.99 12.74 -6.69
N ASP A 173 -35.67 12.19 -5.68
CA ASP A 173 -36.91 11.42 -5.89
C ASP A 173 -37.95 12.27 -6.63
N GLY A 174 -38.39 11.79 -7.81
CA GLY A 174 -39.48 12.38 -8.60
C GLY A 174 -39.09 13.16 -9.86
N ILE A 175 -37.82 13.13 -10.30
CA ILE A 175 -37.41 13.73 -11.58
C ILE A 175 -37.71 12.79 -12.76
N GLU A 176 -38.50 13.25 -13.72
CA GLU A 176 -38.91 12.52 -14.95
C GLU A 176 -37.70 12.10 -15.82
N ASP A 177 -36.57 12.79 -15.65
CA ASP A 177 -35.32 12.65 -16.43
C ASP A 177 -34.11 12.21 -15.59
N PHE A 178 -34.30 11.49 -14.47
CA PHE A 178 -33.20 11.08 -13.56
C PHE A 178 -32.04 10.41 -14.31
N ARG A 179 -32.35 9.48 -15.23
CA ARG A 179 -31.32 8.74 -15.99
C ARG A 179 -30.52 9.64 -16.93
N GLU A 180 -31.18 10.59 -17.59
CA GLU A 180 -30.53 11.53 -18.50
C GLU A 180 -29.55 12.43 -17.75
N LYS A 181 -29.97 13.01 -16.62
CA LYS A 181 -29.10 13.85 -15.77
C LYS A 181 -27.93 13.07 -15.17
N ARG A 182 -28.17 11.81 -14.78
CA ARG A 182 -27.11 10.92 -14.31
C ARG A 182 -26.09 10.69 -15.42
N ASP A 183 -26.54 10.36 -16.63
CA ASP A 183 -25.64 10.04 -17.74
C ASP A 183 -24.87 11.28 -18.21
N GLU A 184 -25.49 12.46 -18.28
CA GLU A 184 -24.80 13.73 -18.55
C GLU A 184 -23.71 14.03 -17.50
N LEU A 185 -24.02 13.84 -16.22
CA LEU A 185 -23.04 14.01 -15.14
C LEU A 185 -21.93 12.95 -15.21
N ALA A 186 -22.28 11.72 -15.57
CA ALA A 186 -21.30 10.63 -15.72
C ALA A 186 -20.33 10.90 -16.87
N GLU A 187 -20.76 11.53 -17.96
CA GLU A 187 -19.87 11.94 -19.05
C GLU A 187 -18.83 12.96 -18.56
N ASP A 188 -19.26 14.03 -17.89
CA ASP A 188 -18.35 15.04 -17.32
C ASP A 188 -17.39 14.44 -16.27
N LEU A 189 -17.89 13.53 -15.42
CA LEU A 189 -17.08 12.83 -14.44
C LEU A 189 -16.07 11.87 -15.08
N ALA A 190 -16.45 11.18 -16.16
CA ALA A 190 -15.55 10.28 -16.87
C ALA A 190 -14.37 11.07 -17.47
N ASP A 191 -14.64 12.22 -18.08
CA ASP A 191 -13.60 13.12 -18.60
C ASP A 191 -12.63 13.58 -17.49
N GLN A 192 -13.16 13.95 -16.32
CA GLN A 192 -12.34 14.33 -15.14
C GLN A 192 -11.47 13.16 -14.66
N LEU A 193 -12.03 11.96 -14.55
CA LEU A 193 -11.29 10.77 -14.14
C LEU A 193 -10.20 10.37 -15.14
N GLU A 194 -10.48 10.46 -16.45
CA GLU A 194 -9.49 10.21 -17.51
C GLU A 194 -8.36 11.25 -17.50
N ALA A 195 -8.68 12.50 -17.18
CA ALA A 195 -7.67 13.54 -16.95
C ALA A 195 -6.87 13.35 -15.65
N GLY A 196 -7.28 12.41 -14.79
CA GLY A 196 -6.68 12.16 -13.48
C GLY A 196 -6.95 13.29 -12.49
N GLU A 197 -8.09 13.98 -12.64
CA GLU A 197 -8.57 14.96 -11.69
C GLU A 197 -9.08 14.28 -10.41
N VAL A 198 -9.05 15.04 -9.32
CA VAL A 198 -9.50 14.56 -8.02
C VAL A 198 -11.01 14.70 -7.97
N VAL A 199 -11.71 13.57 -7.96
CA VAL A 199 -13.16 13.53 -7.87
C VAL A 199 -13.56 13.18 -6.44
N ASP A 200 -14.29 14.08 -5.78
CA ASP A 200 -14.87 13.81 -4.47
C ASP A 200 -15.96 12.72 -4.60
N ALA A 201 -15.65 11.54 -4.10
CA ALA A 201 -16.49 10.36 -4.22
C ALA A 201 -16.36 9.52 -2.95
N TYR A 202 -17.41 8.77 -2.64
CA TYR A 202 -17.32 7.75 -1.59
C TYR A 202 -16.36 6.61 -1.97
N TYR A 203 -16.14 6.41 -3.27
CA TYR A 203 -15.25 5.40 -3.81
C TYR A 203 -13.77 5.82 -3.66
N ALA A 204 -12.93 4.89 -3.25
CA ALA A 204 -11.48 5.11 -3.12
C ALA A 204 -10.82 5.18 -4.51
N LEU A 205 -10.82 6.36 -5.11
CA LEU A 205 -10.11 6.66 -6.36
C LEU A 205 -8.66 7.02 -6.07
N PRO A 206 -7.69 6.63 -6.91
CA PRO A 206 -6.28 6.90 -6.63
C PRO A 206 -6.00 8.40 -6.63
N TYR A 207 -5.20 8.86 -5.67
CA TYR A 207 -4.68 10.22 -5.60
C TYR A 207 -3.17 10.19 -5.87
N PRO A 208 -2.70 10.43 -7.10
CA PRO A 208 -1.29 10.24 -7.44
C PRO A 208 -0.36 11.25 -6.73
N PRO A 209 0.85 10.84 -6.29
CA PRO A 209 1.80 11.72 -5.62
C PRO A 209 2.53 12.62 -6.62
N ARG A 210 1.81 13.53 -7.29
CA ARG A 210 2.30 14.33 -8.44
C ARG A 210 3.55 15.15 -8.12
N ALA A 211 3.64 15.73 -6.93
CA ALA A 211 4.84 16.48 -6.51
C ALA A 211 6.07 15.56 -6.46
N PHE A 212 5.92 14.37 -5.88
CA PHE A 212 6.98 13.37 -5.80
C PHE A 212 7.36 12.84 -7.19
N GLN A 213 6.39 12.51 -8.03
CA GLN A 213 6.62 12.10 -9.43
C GLN A 213 7.40 13.17 -10.21
N THR A 214 7.03 14.45 -10.05
CA THR A 214 7.71 15.59 -10.69
C THR A 214 9.15 15.70 -10.20
N TYR A 215 9.37 15.67 -8.89
CA TYR A 215 10.71 15.72 -8.30
C TYR A 215 11.60 14.58 -8.80
N LEU A 216 11.10 13.33 -8.78
CA LEU A 216 11.85 12.17 -9.26
C LEU A 216 12.24 12.30 -10.73
N LYS A 217 11.33 12.81 -11.56
CA LYS A 217 11.61 13.03 -12.98
C LYS A 217 12.63 14.14 -13.21
N GLU A 218 12.42 15.30 -12.61
CA GLU A 218 13.24 16.49 -12.87
C GLU A 218 14.63 16.42 -12.23
N VAL A 219 14.74 15.83 -11.03
CA VAL A 219 16.00 15.80 -10.27
C VAL A 219 16.78 14.51 -10.52
N HIS A 220 16.10 13.37 -10.62
CA HIS A 220 16.74 12.05 -10.68
C HIS A 220 16.61 11.33 -12.02
N GLY A 221 15.85 11.92 -12.97
CA GLY A 221 15.57 11.32 -14.27
C GLY A 221 14.80 10.00 -14.16
N ILE A 222 13.94 9.87 -13.15
CA ILE A 222 13.14 8.67 -12.91
C ILE A 222 11.73 8.93 -13.40
N ASP A 223 11.35 8.28 -14.49
CA ASP A 223 9.96 8.26 -14.94
C ASP A 223 9.10 7.34 -14.07
N THR A 224 7.84 7.72 -13.89
CA THR A 224 6.82 6.91 -13.22
C THR A 224 6.27 5.86 -14.18
N PRO A 225 6.43 4.56 -13.89
CA PRO A 225 5.79 3.50 -14.66
C PRO A 225 4.27 3.56 -14.53
N ALA A 226 3.55 2.96 -15.48
CA ALA A 226 2.10 2.84 -15.35
C ALA A 226 1.73 1.76 -14.32
N ARG A 227 2.55 0.70 -14.24
CA ARG A 227 2.32 -0.49 -13.43
C ARG A 227 3.61 -0.97 -12.76
N ALA A 228 3.48 -1.64 -11.62
CA ALA A 228 4.63 -2.26 -10.97
C ALA A 228 5.22 -3.40 -11.83
N SER A 229 4.35 -4.17 -12.51
CA SER A 229 4.73 -5.27 -13.41
C SER A 229 5.60 -4.82 -14.60
N ASP A 230 5.66 -3.53 -14.91
CA ASP A 230 6.47 -3.00 -16.02
C ASP A 230 7.98 -3.09 -15.74
N PHE A 231 8.39 -3.17 -14.47
CA PHE A 231 9.79 -3.16 -14.09
C PHE A 231 10.16 -4.07 -12.90
N LEU A 232 9.20 -4.42 -12.04
CA LEU A 232 9.41 -5.43 -11.02
C LEU A 232 9.21 -6.82 -11.61
N PRO A 233 10.11 -7.78 -11.35
CA PRO A 233 9.80 -9.18 -11.59
C PRO A 233 8.58 -9.57 -10.75
N TYR A 234 7.77 -10.50 -11.23
CA TYR A 234 6.55 -10.93 -10.53
C TYR A 234 6.88 -11.26 -9.07
N PRO A 235 6.29 -10.55 -8.09
CA PRO A 235 6.62 -10.73 -6.69
C PRO A 235 6.31 -12.16 -6.28
N ALA A 236 7.29 -12.86 -5.69
CA ALA A 236 7.03 -14.18 -5.14
C ALA A 236 6.02 -14.08 -4.00
N ARG A 237 5.06 -14.99 -4.01
CA ARG A 237 4.10 -15.14 -2.91
C ARG A 237 4.73 -16.01 -1.85
N THR A 238 4.43 -15.74 -0.58
CA THR A 238 4.93 -16.50 0.58
C THR A 238 4.72 -18.01 0.44
N TRP A 239 3.65 -18.42 -0.26
CA TRP A 239 3.22 -19.81 -0.39
C TRP A 239 3.45 -20.41 -1.78
N ASP A 240 4.23 -19.76 -2.65
CA ASP A 240 4.53 -20.34 -3.96
C ASP A 240 5.31 -21.65 -3.81
N GLU A 241 4.87 -22.70 -4.51
CA GLU A 241 5.62 -23.95 -4.63
C GLU A 241 6.11 -24.17 -6.07
N PRO A 242 7.43 -24.15 -6.33
CA PRO A 242 8.53 -23.93 -5.37
C PRO A 242 8.73 -22.44 -5.06
N VAL A 243 9.13 -22.12 -3.82
CA VAL A 243 9.62 -20.78 -3.45
C VAL A 243 10.93 -20.51 -4.18
N THR A 244 10.90 -19.65 -5.19
CA THR A 244 12.09 -19.32 -6.01
C THR A 244 12.77 -18.02 -5.63
N ASP A 245 12.10 -17.12 -4.92
CA ASP A 245 12.68 -15.85 -4.50
C ASP A 245 13.72 -16.06 -3.38
N PRO A 246 14.94 -15.52 -3.51
CA PRO A 246 15.99 -15.70 -2.52
C PRO A 246 15.64 -15.17 -1.13
N PHE A 247 14.95 -14.02 -1.04
CA PHE A 247 14.54 -13.44 0.22
C PHE A 247 13.41 -14.26 0.84
N ALA A 248 12.39 -14.65 0.06
CA ALA A 248 11.32 -15.54 0.53
C ALA A 248 11.87 -16.89 1.03
N LYS A 249 12.85 -17.45 0.33
CA LYS A 249 13.54 -18.67 0.75
C LYS A 249 14.31 -18.46 2.06
N TRP A 250 15.09 -17.39 2.14
CA TRP A 250 15.83 -17.05 3.36
C TRP A 250 14.90 -16.86 4.55
N MET A 251 13.78 -16.16 4.34
CA MET A 251 12.72 -15.97 5.32
C MET A 251 12.18 -17.30 5.84
N ARG A 252 11.77 -18.20 4.93
CA ARG A 252 11.26 -19.53 5.30
C ARG A 252 12.31 -20.38 6.02
N ASP A 253 13.55 -20.37 5.54
CA ASP A 253 14.63 -21.20 6.10
C ASP A 253 15.13 -20.66 7.46
N THR A 254 14.89 -19.37 7.75
CA THR A 254 15.27 -18.71 9.02
C THR A 254 14.13 -18.76 10.05
N GLN A 255 12.88 -18.94 9.62
CA GLN A 255 11.75 -19.07 10.52
C GLN A 255 11.82 -20.38 11.31
N PRO A 256 11.74 -20.33 12.66
CA PRO A 256 11.52 -21.53 13.44
C PRO A 256 10.16 -22.13 13.08
N GLU A 257 10.07 -23.45 13.07
CA GLU A 257 8.77 -24.13 12.98
C GLU A 257 7.87 -23.61 14.10
N PRO A 258 6.64 -23.16 13.78
CA PRO A 258 5.72 -22.66 14.78
C PRO A 258 5.47 -23.76 15.82
N THR A 259 5.52 -23.38 17.09
CA THR A 259 5.24 -24.31 18.19
C THR A 259 3.78 -24.79 18.13
N ASP A 260 3.49 -25.93 18.77
CA ASP A 260 2.11 -26.44 18.86
C ASP A 260 1.13 -25.40 19.46
N GLU A 261 1.63 -24.52 20.34
CA GLU A 261 0.85 -23.45 20.95
C GLU A 261 0.59 -22.30 19.98
N GLU A 262 1.58 -21.89 19.19
CA GLU A 262 1.42 -20.91 18.12
C GLU A 262 0.52 -21.43 17.00
N LEU A 263 0.66 -22.70 16.60
CA LEU A 263 -0.23 -23.35 15.64
C LEU A 263 -1.68 -23.36 16.14
N ALA A 264 -1.89 -23.66 17.42
CA ALA A 264 -3.23 -23.61 18.02
C ALA A 264 -3.80 -22.19 18.03
N GLN A 265 -2.99 -21.17 18.32
CA GLN A 265 -3.39 -19.76 18.26
C GLN A 265 -3.68 -19.29 16.83
N ILE A 266 -2.87 -19.69 15.85
CA ILE A 266 -3.08 -19.41 14.43
C ILE A 266 -4.38 -20.05 13.97
N GLU A 267 -4.64 -21.32 14.32
CA GLU A 267 -5.91 -21.99 14.00
C GLU A 267 -7.12 -21.33 14.68
N GLU A 268 -6.96 -20.83 15.91
CA GLU A 268 -8.01 -20.11 16.62
C GLU A 268 -8.30 -18.75 15.98
N MET A 269 -7.25 -18.00 15.63
CA MET A 269 -7.37 -16.73 14.90
C MET A 269 -7.97 -16.93 13.51
N ALA A 270 -7.55 -17.96 12.76
CA ALA A 270 -8.11 -18.28 11.45
C ALA A 270 -9.60 -18.62 11.55
N ARG A 271 -10.00 -19.42 12.56
CA ARG A 271 -11.41 -19.71 12.84
C ARG A 271 -12.19 -18.46 13.25
N ALA A 272 -11.59 -17.56 14.01
CA ALA A 272 -12.20 -16.30 14.40
C ALA A 272 -12.37 -15.35 13.21
N ALA A 273 -11.34 -15.23 12.36
CA ALA A 273 -11.38 -14.45 11.12
C ALA A 273 -12.43 -14.99 10.16
N GLU A 274 -12.55 -16.32 9.98
CA GLU A 274 -13.59 -16.93 9.17
C GLU A 274 -15.00 -16.64 9.73
N GLN A 275 -15.17 -16.68 11.05
CA GLN A 275 -16.44 -16.28 11.68
C GLN A 275 -16.76 -14.79 11.51
N ILE A 276 -15.74 -13.92 11.54
CA ILE A 276 -15.91 -12.48 11.30
C ILE A 276 -16.25 -12.24 9.83
N ALA A 277 -15.54 -12.86 8.88
CA ALA A 277 -15.82 -12.78 7.45
C ALA A 277 -17.26 -13.22 7.14
N ARG A 278 -17.71 -14.37 7.68
CA ARG A 278 -19.11 -14.84 7.55
C ARG A 278 -20.14 -13.88 8.17
N ARG A 279 -19.76 -13.10 9.19
CA ARG A 279 -20.63 -12.05 9.75
C ARG A 279 -20.61 -10.77 8.92
N MET A 280 -19.49 -10.48 8.24
CA MET A 280 -19.30 -9.34 7.34
C MET A 280 -19.91 -9.56 5.95
N GLU A 281 -20.19 -10.80 5.54
CA GLU A 281 -21.06 -11.12 4.39
C GLU A 281 -22.52 -10.65 4.58
N ASN A 282 -22.86 -10.03 5.72
CA ASN A 282 -24.11 -9.35 5.96
C ASN A 282 -23.93 -7.82 5.77
N PRO A 283 -24.44 -7.22 4.67
CA PRO A 283 -24.15 -5.83 4.28
C PRO A 283 -24.39 -4.79 5.39
N SER A 284 -25.38 -5.04 6.25
CA SER A 284 -25.78 -4.12 7.33
C SER A 284 -24.76 -3.93 8.47
N LEU A 285 -23.75 -4.80 8.59
CA LEU A 285 -22.72 -4.72 9.62
C LEU A 285 -21.47 -3.97 9.17
N TRP A 286 -21.14 -3.98 7.87
CA TRP A 286 -20.02 -3.23 7.31
C TRP A 286 -20.28 -1.71 7.42
N ASP A 287 -21.48 -1.24 7.08
CA ASP A 287 -21.87 0.17 7.25
C ASP A 287 -21.75 0.66 8.71
N ARG A 288 -22.03 -0.22 9.68
CA ARG A 288 -21.88 0.08 11.11
C ARG A 288 -20.42 0.07 11.57
N PHE A 289 -19.59 -0.77 10.98
CA PHE A 289 -18.16 -0.88 11.33
C PHE A 289 -17.37 0.32 10.76
N MET A 290 -17.64 0.74 9.52
CA MET A 290 -17.05 1.95 8.93
C MET A 290 -17.56 3.24 9.60
N GLY A 291 -18.83 3.30 10.02
CA GLY A 291 -19.41 4.45 10.73
C GLY A 291 -18.85 4.69 12.15
N LEU A 292 -18.09 3.75 12.71
CA LEU A 292 -17.44 3.86 14.02
C LEU A 292 -15.99 4.37 13.93
N PHE A 293 -15.34 4.25 12.77
CA PHE A 293 -13.99 4.77 12.53
C PHE A 293 -13.98 6.23 12.03
N TRP A 294 -15.10 6.73 11.51
CA TRP A 294 -15.28 8.11 11.07
C TRP A 294 -16.24 8.91 11.98
N ARG A 295 -15.85 9.05 13.25
CA ARG A 295 -16.38 10.08 14.17
C ARG A 295 -15.29 10.74 14.99
#